data_AF-A0A7S4EX12-F1
#
_entry.id   AF-A0A7S4EX12-F1
#
_cell.length_a   1.000
_cell.length_b   1.000
_cell.length_c   1.000
_cell.angle_alpha   90.00
_cell.angle_beta   90.00
_cell.angle_gamma   90.00
#
_symmetry.space_group_name_H-M   'P 1'
#
loop_
_entity.id
_entity.type
_entity.pdbx_description
1 polymer ?
#
loop_
_entity_poly.entity_id
_entity_poly.type
_entity_poly.pdbx_seq_one_letter_code
_entity_poly.pdbx_strand_id
1 'polypeptide(L)'
;VGVAGAAATLPLWLLWLQMNIKAVDHRRNISKVLAIVKRSEEALRDASAQVKVVASRWLVHNFPLDLTRNLRSEILSSPPLPLEAISEFLSQEEAALPTTAPTNAAPPPTQLRDLFELALRYYGKESAELWTRYTQAYLRMSDFAMAATVHRRALKNLPSDLHADLVADFQQQLKRPAE
;
A
#
# COMPACT_ATOMS: atom_id res chain seq x y z
N VAL A 1 16.38 -19.88 -16.25
CA VAL A 1 15.41 -20.07 -15.15
C VAL A 1 16.18 -20.58 -13.95
N GLY A 2 16.65 -19.67 -13.09
CA GLY A 2 17.66 -19.95 -12.06
C GLY A 2 17.07 -20.50 -10.78
N VAL A 3 17.74 -21.52 -10.22
CA VAL A 3 17.35 -22.38 -9.08
C VAL A 3 17.33 -21.64 -7.72
N ALA A 4 17.51 -20.32 -7.70
CA ALA A 4 17.40 -19.50 -6.49
C ALA A 4 15.95 -19.32 -5.97
N GLY A 5 14.94 -19.69 -6.77
CA GLY A 5 13.53 -19.53 -6.40
C GLY A 5 12.94 -20.65 -5.53
N ALA A 6 13.62 -21.79 -5.35
CA ALA A 6 13.03 -22.96 -4.69
C ALA A 6 13.25 -23.03 -3.16
N ALA A 7 14.24 -22.32 -2.62
CA ALA A 7 14.55 -22.37 -1.18
C ALA A 7 13.62 -21.49 -0.33
N ALA A 8 13.14 -20.37 -0.89
CA ALA A 8 12.20 -19.47 -0.21
C ALA A 8 10.73 -19.89 -0.36
N THR A 9 10.39 -20.72 -1.34
CA THR A 9 9.00 -21.10 -1.62
C THR A 9 8.42 -22.02 -0.56
N LEU A 10 9.18 -22.96 0.00
CA LEU A 10 8.66 -23.89 0.99
C LEU A 10 8.33 -23.22 2.33
N PRO A 11 9.19 -22.33 2.89
CA PRO A 11 8.85 -21.55 4.08
C PRO A 11 7.72 -20.54 3.88
N LEU A 12 7.65 -19.89 2.71
CA LEU A 12 6.57 -18.96 2.37
C LEU A 12 5.24 -19.70 2.13
N TRP A 13 5.29 -20.90 1.53
CA TRP A 13 4.14 -21.78 1.38
C TRP A 13 3.67 -22.30 2.73
N LEU A 14 4.58 -22.66 3.64
CA LEU A 14 4.25 -23.05 5.02
C LEU A 14 3.64 -21.88 5.82
N LEU A 15 4.15 -20.65 5.65
CA LEU A 15 3.53 -19.46 6.22
C LEU A 15 2.11 -19.27 5.68
N TRP A 16 1.95 -19.30 4.37
CA TRP A 16 0.64 -19.20 3.72
C TRP A 16 -0.31 -20.31 4.19
N LEU A 17 0.19 -21.54 4.32
CA LEU A 17 -0.55 -22.70 4.79
C LEU A 17 -0.94 -22.54 6.27
N GLN A 18 -0.04 -22.06 7.14
CA GLN A 18 -0.33 -21.80 8.55
C GLN A 18 -1.39 -20.70 8.73
N MET A 19 -1.34 -19.67 7.90
CA MET A 19 -2.33 -18.59 7.87
C MET A 19 -3.70 -19.10 7.38
N ASN A 20 -3.73 -19.98 6.37
CA ASN A 20 -4.97 -20.51 5.79
C ASN A 20 -5.59 -21.69 6.59
N ILE A 21 -4.80 -22.64 7.09
CA ILE A 21 -5.30 -23.78 7.89
C ILE A 21 -5.95 -23.31 9.19
N LYS A 22 -5.48 -22.20 9.77
CA LYS A 22 -6.04 -21.64 11.01
C LYS A 22 -6.98 -20.45 10.77
N ALA A 23 -7.46 -20.25 9.53
CA ALA A 23 -8.27 -19.11 9.13
C ALA A 23 -9.59 -18.96 9.90
N VAL A 24 -10.12 -20.04 10.47
CA VAL A 24 -11.39 -20.01 11.24
C VAL A 24 -11.21 -19.43 12.65
N ASP A 25 -10.10 -19.73 13.32
CA ASP A 25 -9.80 -19.24 14.69
C ASP A 25 -9.13 -17.86 14.72
N HIS A 26 -8.41 -17.50 13.65
CA HIS A 26 -7.62 -16.26 13.60
C HIS A 26 -8.37 -15.02 13.10
N ARG A 27 -9.58 -15.18 12.52
CA ARG A 27 -10.49 -14.05 12.26
C ARG A 27 -10.79 -13.20 13.51
N ARG A 28 -10.58 -13.76 14.71
CA ARG A 28 -10.79 -13.09 16.01
C ARG A 28 -9.50 -12.77 16.78
N ASN A 29 -8.32 -13.23 16.36
CA ASN A 29 -7.09 -13.08 17.16
C ASN A 29 -5.88 -12.64 16.33
N ILE A 30 -5.93 -11.34 16.01
CA ILE A 30 -4.98 -10.58 15.23
C ILE A 30 -3.53 -10.63 15.76
N SER A 31 -3.35 -10.60 17.08
CA SER A 31 -2.02 -10.64 17.72
C SER A 31 -1.26 -11.94 17.42
N LYS A 32 -1.99 -13.04 17.18
CA LYS A 32 -1.38 -14.33 16.77
C LYS A 32 -0.83 -14.27 15.35
N VAL A 33 -1.49 -13.54 14.44
CA VAL A 33 -1.02 -13.36 13.06
C VAL A 33 0.30 -12.59 13.04
N LEU A 34 0.39 -11.47 13.78
CA LEU A 34 1.65 -10.71 13.92
C LEU A 34 2.77 -11.56 14.52
N ALA A 35 2.46 -12.37 15.53
CA ALA A 35 3.45 -13.23 16.16
C ALA A 35 3.98 -14.32 15.21
N ILE A 36 3.18 -14.75 14.23
CA ILE A 36 3.62 -15.66 13.16
C ILE A 36 4.51 -14.90 12.17
N VAL A 37 4.07 -13.73 11.70
CA VAL A 37 4.83 -12.90 10.76
C VAL A 37 6.19 -12.51 11.33
N LYS A 38 6.26 -12.00 12.56
CA LYS A 38 7.54 -11.63 13.22
C LYS A 38 8.48 -12.82 13.37
N ARG A 39 7.97 -13.98 13.80
CA ARG A 39 8.77 -15.22 13.89
C ARG A 39 9.27 -15.69 12.52
N SER A 40 8.44 -15.55 11.48
CA SER A 40 8.83 -15.89 10.12
C SER A 40 9.84 -14.91 9.54
N GLU A 41 9.75 -13.61 9.82
CA GLU A 41 10.77 -12.62 9.46
C GLU A 41 12.11 -12.91 10.15
N GLU A 42 12.10 -13.28 11.44
CA GLU A 42 13.29 -13.65 12.20
C GLU A 42 13.94 -14.94 11.68
N ALA A 43 13.14 -15.92 11.29
CA ALA A 43 13.60 -17.21 10.76
C ALA A 43 14.06 -17.13 9.29
N LEU A 44 13.47 -16.21 8.51
CA LEU A 44 13.73 -16.04 7.08
C LEU A 44 14.31 -14.65 6.83
N ARG A 45 15.41 -14.30 7.51
CA ARG A 45 16.04 -12.97 7.42
C ARG A 45 16.25 -12.52 5.97
N ASP A 46 16.75 -13.42 5.12
CA ASP A 46 17.00 -13.15 3.70
C ASP A 46 15.73 -13.02 2.85
N ALA A 47 14.58 -13.50 3.36
CA ALA A 47 13.27 -13.47 2.70
C ALA A 47 12.24 -12.59 3.43
N SER A 48 12.68 -11.75 4.39
CA SER A 48 11.79 -10.88 5.19
C SER A 48 10.88 -10.00 4.33
N ALA A 49 11.39 -9.48 3.22
CA ALA A 49 10.60 -8.76 2.22
C ALA A 49 9.44 -9.61 1.66
N GLN A 50 9.72 -10.85 1.24
CA GLN A 50 8.71 -11.74 0.67
C GLN A 50 7.68 -12.18 1.72
N VAL A 51 8.12 -12.37 2.98
CA VAL A 51 7.22 -12.64 4.11
C VAL A 51 6.22 -11.50 4.30
N LYS A 52 6.67 -10.24 4.23
CA LYS A 52 5.82 -9.06 4.34
C LYS A 52 4.79 -8.97 3.20
N VAL A 53 5.18 -9.32 1.96
CA VAL A 53 4.26 -9.37 0.81
C VAL A 53 3.20 -10.47 0.97
N VAL A 54 3.59 -11.67 1.42
CA VAL A 54 2.63 -12.76 1.65
C VAL A 54 1.66 -12.39 2.78
N ALA A 55 2.18 -11.78 3.85
CA ALA A 55 1.38 -11.32 4.98
C ALA A 55 0.42 -10.19 4.61
N SER A 56 0.86 -9.17 3.85
CA SER A 56 -0.04 -8.11 3.35
C SER A 56 -1.18 -8.69 2.53
N ARG A 57 -0.86 -9.60 1.60
CA ARG A 57 -1.85 -10.19 0.70
C ARG A 57 -2.89 -11.00 1.44
N TRP A 58 -2.45 -11.82 2.38
CA TRP A 58 -3.38 -12.58 3.20
C TRP A 58 -4.27 -11.67 4.05
N LEU A 59 -3.72 -10.60 4.65
CA LEU A 59 -4.49 -9.66 5.46
C LEU A 59 -5.56 -8.92 4.67
N VAL A 60 -5.19 -8.36 3.51
CA VAL A 60 -6.13 -7.65 2.64
C VAL A 60 -7.23 -8.58 2.14
N HIS A 61 -6.92 -9.84 1.86
CA HIS A 61 -7.90 -10.81 1.36
C HIS A 61 -8.86 -11.35 2.45
N ASN A 62 -8.42 -11.44 3.70
CA ASN A 62 -9.16 -12.16 4.75
C ASN A 62 -9.82 -11.27 5.80
N PHE A 63 -9.48 -9.98 5.89
CA PHE A 63 -9.98 -9.08 6.94
C PHE A 63 -10.61 -7.81 6.36
N PRO A 64 -11.69 -7.32 6.99
CA PRO A 64 -12.27 -6.01 6.65
C PRO A 64 -11.31 -4.88 7.02
N LEU A 65 -11.45 -3.76 6.32
CA LEU A 65 -10.53 -2.61 6.34
C LEU A 65 -10.17 -2.13 7.76
N ASP A 66 -11.17 -2.05 8.64
CA ASP A 66 -11.01 -1.54 10.01
C ASP A 66 -10.11 -2.41 10.88
N LEU A 67 -10.13 -3.74 10.67
CA LEU A 67 -9.24 -4.68 11.35
C LEU A 67 -7.83 -4.65 10.76
N THR A 68 -7.70 -4.41 9.45
CA THR A 68 -6.41 -4.28 8.77
C THR A 68 -5.64 -3.05 9.23
N ARG A 69 -6.31 -1.95 9.60
CA ARG A 69 -5.68 -0.68 10.02
C ARG A 69 -4.74 -0.80 11.22
N ASN A 70 -5.15 -1.47 12.29
CA ASN A 70 -4.32 -1.64 13.50
C ASN A 70 -3.11 -2.56 13.29
N LEU A 71 -3.26 -3.55 12.41
CA LEU A 71 -2.19 -4.48 12.04
C LEU A 71 -1.17 -3.85 11.10
N ARG A 72 -1.68 -2.99 10.22
CA ARG A 72 -0.89 -2.30 9.23
C ARG A 72 0.15 -1.40 9.88
N SER A 73 -0.18 -0.65 10.92
CA SER A 73 0.83 0.17 11.62
C SER A 73 1.99 -0.66 12.18
N GLU A 74 1.73 -1.87 12.68
CA GLU A 74 2.80 -2.77 13.15
C GLU A 74 3.62 -3.37 12.01
N ILE A 75 2.99 -3.81 10.92
CA ILE A 75 3.72 -4.34 9.74
C ILE A 75 4.58 -3.24 9.12
N LEU A 76 4.03 -2.04 8.97
CA LEU A 76 4.70 -0.86 8.40
C LEU A 76 5.84 -0.32 9.26
N SER A 77 5.86 -0.62 10.56
CA SER A 77 6.90 -0.16 11.47
C SER A 77 8.25 -0.90 11.30
N SER A 78 8.28 -1.99 10.54
CA SER A 78 9.48 -2.81 10.30
C SER A 78 10.11 -2.49 8.93
N PRO A 79 11.27 -1.80 8.85
CA PRO A 79 12.00 -1.62 7.60
C PRO A 79 12.89 -2.83 7.23
N PRO A 80 13.19 -3.07 5.93
CA PRO A 80 12.60 -2.43 4.74
C PRO A 80 11.26 -3.08 4.36
N LEU A 81 10.33 -2.28 3.83
CA LEU A 81 9.01 -2.75 3.39
C LEU A 81 8.90 -2.67 1.86
N PRO A 82 8.60 -3.78 1.15
CA PRO A 82 8.51 -3.78 -0.31
C PRO A 82 7.38 -2.91 -0.84
N LEU A 83 7.56 -2.33 -2.03
CA LEU A 83 6.54 -1.52 -2.70
C LEU A 83 5.26 -2.32 -2.93
N GLU A 84 5.37 -3.62 -3.24
CA GLU A 84 4.23 -4.51 -3.46
C GLU A 84 3.37 -4.63 -2.20
N ALA A 85 4.01 -4.75 -1.02
CA ALA A 85 3.31 -4.84 0.26
C ALA A 85 2.59 -3.52 0.60
N ILE A 86 3.22 -2.37 0.32
CA ILE A 86 2.60 -1.05 0.54
C ILE A 86 1.47 -0.80 -0.47
N SER A 87 1.68 -1.14 -1.75
CA SER A 87 0.71 -0.92 -2.83
C SER A 87 -0.61 -1.64 -2.57
N GLU A 88 -0.55 -2.85 -2.00
CA GLU A 88 -1.73 -3.64 -1.65
C GLU A 88 -2.56 -2.97 -0.55
N PHE A 89 -1.90 -2.37 0.46
CA PHE A 89 -2.59 -1.57 1.48
C PHE A 89 -3.15 -0.26 0.92
N LEU A 90 -2.41 0.41 0.03
CA LEU A 90 -2.86 1.63 -0.65
C LEU A 90 -4.13 1.36 -1.46
N SER A 91 -4.15 0.28 -2.27
CA SER A 91 -5.31 -0.07 -3.08
C SER A 91 -6.55 -0.36 -2.24
N GLN A 92 -6.37 -0.95 -1.05
CA GLN A 92 -7.49 -1.20 -0.14
C GLN A 92 -8.07 0.10 0.41
N GLU A 93 -7.25 1.04 0.88
CA GLU A 93 -7.72 2.33 1.39
C GLU A 93 -8.27 3.25 0.29
N GLU A 94 -7.69 3.21 -0.92
CA GLU A 94 -8.22 3.92 -2.09
C GLU A 94 -9.61 3.42 -2.49
N ALA A 95 -9.89 2.12 -2.32
CA ALA A 95 -11.21 1.54 -2.57
C ALA A 95 -12.25 1.93 -1.51
N ALA A 96 -11.79 2.33 -0.31
CA ALA A 96 -12.65 2.83 0.75
C ALA A 96 -12.95 4.33 0.62
N LEU A 97 -12.30 5.03 -0.32
CA LEU A 97 -12.66 6.42 -0.63
C LEU A 97 -14.06 6.46 -1.26
N PRO A 98 -14.88 7.47 -0.90
CA PRO A 98 -16.17 7.66 -1.54
C PRO A 98 -15.98 7.84 -3.06
N THR A 99 -16.76 7.09 -3.84
CA THR A 99 -16.83 7.24 -5.31
C THR A 99 -17.63 8.49 -5.70
N THR A 100 -18.62 8.86 -4.89
CA THR A 100 -19.43 10.05 -5.13
C THR A 100 -18.78 11.29 -4.52
N ALA A 101 -18.78 12.39 -5.29
CA ALA A 101 -18.24 13.67 -4.85
C ALA A 101 -18.90 14.08 -3.50
N PRO A 102 -18.14 14.16 -2.40
CA PRO A 102 -18.73 14.54 -1.13
C PRO A 102 -19.23 15.99 -1.25
N THR A 103 -20.45 16.25 -0.79
CA THR A 103 -21.08 17.58 -0.84
C THR A 103 -20.26 18.64 -0.08
N ASN A 104 -19.36 18.19 0.80
CA ASN A 104 -18.34 19.01 1.44
C ASN A 104 -16.95 18.39 1.16
N ALA A 105 -15.98 19.22 0.78
CA ALA A 105 -14.58 18.82 0.64
C ALA A 105 -14.04 18.33 1.99
N ALA A 106 -14.15 17.03 2.26
CA ALA A 106 -13.54 16.41 3.41
C ALA A 106 -12.09 16.06 3.04
N PRO A 107 -11.10 16.36 3.89
CA PRO A 107 -9.73 15.91 3.64
C PRO A 107 -9.71 14.37 3.56
N PRO A 108 -8.81 13.76 2.76
CA PRO A 108 -8.68 12.31 2.75
C PRO A 108 -8.33 11.80 4.15
N PRO A 109 -8.69 10.54 4.45
CA PRO A 109 -8.38 9.93 5.75
C PRO A 109 -6.88 10.07 6.07
N THR A 110 -6.55 10.53 7.27
CA THR A 110 -5.16 10.74 7.74
C THR A 110 -4.28 9.52 7.47
N GLN A 111 -4.86 8.32 7.60
CA GLN A 111 -4.19 7.05 7.36
C GLN A 111 -3.77 6.84 5.90
N LEU A 112 -4.62 7.18 4.92
CA LEU A 112 -4.26 7.06 3.51
C LEU A 112 -3.11 8.00 3.16
N ARG A 113 -3.14 9.22 3.72
CA ARG A 113 -2.04 10.18 3.61
C ARG A 113 -0.74 9.61 4.18
N ASP A 114 -0.77 9.04 5.38
CA ASP A 114 0.42 8.48 6.03
C ASP A 114 1.02 7.33 5.22
N LEU A 115 0.19 6.52 4.57
CA LEU A 115 0.64 5.44 3.68
C LEU A 115 1.33 5.99 2.43
N PHE A 116 0.77 7.02 1.80
CA PHE A 116 1.41 7.66 0.66
C PHE A 116 2.73 8.30 1.06
N GLU A 117 2.80 9.04 2.16
CA GLU A 117 4.05 9.66 2.62
C GLU A 117 5.11 8.59 2.96
N LEU A 118 4.70 7.46 3.55
CA LEU A 118 5.59 6.32 3.78
C LEU A 118 6.09 5.71 2.48
N ALA A 119 5.20 5.45 1.51
CA ALA A 119 5.56 4.92 0.19
C ALA A 119 6.53 5.85 -0.53
N LEU A 120 6.25 7.16 -0.52
CA LEU A 120 7.07 8.18 -1.16
C LEU A 120 8.44 8.33 -0.53
N ARG A 121 8.56 8.13 0.79
CA ARG A 121 9.86 8.14 1.48
C ARG A 121 10.82 7.11 0.93
N TYR A 122 10.33 5.93 0.54
CA TYR A 122 11.15 4.83 0.05
C TYR A 122 11.21 4.76 -1.48
N TYR A 123 10.12 5.09 -2.17
CA TYR A 123 9.93 4.81 -3.61
C TYR A 123 9.59 6.07 -4.44
N GLY A 124 9.45 7.24 -3.81
CA GLY A 124 8.96 8.45 -4.47
C GLY A 124 9.88 9.01 -5.55
N LYS A 125 11.15 8.59 -5.62
CA LYS A 125 12.06 9.01 -6.69
C LYS A 125 11.94 8.15 -7.94
N GLU A 126 11.38 6.95 -7.83
CA GLU A 126 11.41 5.92 -8.86
C GLU A 126 10.02 5.61 -9.41
N SER A 127 8.95 6.03 -8.72
CA SER A 127 7.58 5.72 -9.09
C SER A 127 6.75 6.98 -9.32
N ALA A 128 6.61 7.37 -10.59
CA ALA A 128 5.63 8.38 -10.99
C ALA A 128 4.20 7.93 -10.69
N GLU A 129 3.92 6.63 -10.82
CA GLU A 129 2.62 6.03 -10.52
C GLU A 129 2.16 6.30 -9.07
N LEU A 130 3.06 6.20 -8.08
CA LEU A 130 2.73 6.52 -6.68
C LEU A 130 2.27 7.98 -6.52
N TRP A 131 2.91 8.92 -7.22
CA TRP A 131 2.50 10.33 -7.20
C TRP A 131 1.15 10.53 -7.89
N THR A 132 0.94 9.89 -9.04
CA THR A 132 -0.31 9.93 -9.81
C THR A 132 -1.50 9.37 -9.01
N ARG A 133 -1.28 8.27 -8.26
CA ARG A 133 -2.28 7.72 -7.34
C ARG A 133 -2.58 8.66 -6.18
N TYR A 134 -1.55 9.28 -5.61
CA TYR A 134 -1.71 10.22 -4.50
C TYR A 134 -2.47 11.48 -4.91
N THR A 135 -2.21 12.04 -6.10
CA THR A 135 -3.00 13.15 -6.64
C THR A 135 -4.45 12.72 -6.90
N GLN A 136 -4.67 11.53 -7.46
CA GLN A 136 -6.01 11.03 -7.74
C GLN A 136 -6.84 10.86 -6.46
N ALA A 137 -6.24 10.42 -5.36
CA ALA A 137 -6.93 10.29 -4.08
C ALA A 137 -7.51 11.62 -3.59
N TYR A 138 -6.75 12.72 -3.69
CA TYR A 138 -7.25 14.06 -3.35
C TYR A 138 -8.31 14.55 -4.35
N LEU A 139 -8.17 14.25 -5.64
CA LEU A 139 -9.16 14.62 -6.65
C LEU A 139 -10.52 13.93 -6.42
N ARG A 140 -10.53 12.64 -6.03
CA ARG A 140 -11.78 11.94 -5.64
C ARG A 140 -12.48 12.59 -4.45
N MET A 141 -11.71 13.17 -3.54
CA MET A 141 -12.23 13.92 -2.39
C MET A 141 -12.58 15.38 -2.72
N SER A 142 -12.48 15.80 -3.99
CA SER A 142 -12.66 17.19 -4.46
C SER A 142 -11.69 18.21 -3.83
N ASP A 143 -10.53 17.76 -3.35
CA ASP A 143 -9.48 18.61 -2.80
C ASP A 143 -8.42 18.94 -3.86
N PHE A 144 -8.79 19.83 -4.78
CA PHE A 144 -7.94 20.25 -5.89
C PHE A 144 -6.66 20.96 -5.43
N ALA A 145 -6.72 21.69 -4.31
CA ALA A 145 -5.58 22.42 -3.77
C ALA A 145 -4.48 21.45 -3.29
N MET A 146 -4.88 20.39 -2.58
CA MET A 146 -3.93 19.36 -2.16
C MET A 146 -3.46 18.51 -3.34
N ALA A 147 -4.34 18.17 -4.29
CA ALA A 147 -3.93 17.46 -5.50
C ALA A 147 -2.85 18.25 -6.27
N ALA A 148 -3.02 19.56 -6.47
CA ALA A 148 -2.01 20.42 -7.09
C ALA A 148 -0.72 20.50 -6.27
N THR A 149 -0.82 20.48 -4.93
CA THR A 149 0.34 20.48 -4.03
C THR A 149 1.16 19.21 -4.15
N VAL A 150 0.50 18.04 -4.19
CA VAL A 150 1.14 16.75 -4.41
C VAL A 150 1.77 16.68 -5.80
N HIS A 151 1.07 17.13 -6.85
CA HIS A 151 1.61 17.18 -8.20
C HIS A 151 2.88 18.05 -8.29
N ARG A 152 2.88 19.22 -7.64
CA ARG A 152 4.07 20.08 -7.57
C ARG A 152 5.21 19.42 -6.80
N ARG A 153 4.92 18.66 -5.74
CA ARG A 153 5.94 17.89 -5.01
C ARG A 153 6.53 16.78 -5.88
N ALA A 154 5.70 16.11 -6.67
CA ALA A 154 6.15 15.06 -7.59
C ALA A 154 7.17 15.59 -8.61
N LEU A 155 6.88 16.73 -9.26
CA LEU A 155 7.80 17.38 -10.20
C LEU A 155 9.15 17.78 -9.58
N LYS A 156 9.20 18.04 -8.27
CA LYS A 156 10.45 18.35 -7.55
C LYS A 156 11.27 17.12 -7.19
N ASN A 157 10.63 15.94 -7.06
CA ASN A 157 11.28 14.73 -6.54
C ASN A 157 11.54 13.67 -7.62
N LEU A 158 10.80 13.71 -8.74
CA LEU A 158 10.99 12.80 -9.86
C LEU A 158 12.06 13.30 -10.84
N PRO A 159 12.77 12.39 -11.52
CA PRO A 159 13.61 12.70 -12.67
C PRO A 159 12.84 13.50 -13.73
N SER A 160 13.52 14.44 -14.39
CA SER A 160 12.97 15.27 -15.48
C SER A 160 12.28 14.46 -16.57
N ASP A 161 12.79 13.26 -16.81
CA ASP A 161 12.38 12.39 -17.91
C ASP A 161 10.94 11.87 -17.72
N LEU A 162 10.44 11.89 -16.48
CA LEU A 162 9.09 11.46 -16.11
C LEU A 162 8.09 12.64 -15.98
N HIS A 163 8.55 13.89 -16.18
CA HIS A 163 7.70 15.07 -15.95
C HIS A 163 6.58 15.19 -16.98
N ALA A 164 6.87 14.90 -18.25
CA ALA A 164 5.89 15.02 -19.33
C ALA A 164 4.69 14.08 -19.11
N ASP A 165 4.97 12.82 -18.79
CA ASP A 165 3.95 11.80 -18.52
C ASP A 165 3.12 12.17 -17.28
N LEU A 166 3.78 12.61 -16.21
CA LEU A 166 3.10 13.03 -14.99
C LEU A 166 2.15 14.22 -15.22
N VAL A 167 2.56 15.19 -16.04
CA VAL A 167 1.71 16.36 -16.39
C VAL A 167 0.52 15.91 -17.23
N ALA A 168 0.73 15.02 -18.21
CA ALA A 168 -0.34 14.49 -19.05
C ALA A 168 -1.37 13.72 -18.21
N ASP A 169 -0.90 12.85 -17.30
CA ASP A 169 -1.74 12.09 -16.38
C ASP A 169 -2.57 13.01 -15.49
N PHE A 170 -1.95 14.04 -14.91
CA PHE A 170 -2.65 14.99 -14.04
C PHE A 170 -3.73 15.78 -14.79
N GLN A 171 -3.42 16.23 -16.02
CA GLN A 171 -4.41 16.89 -16.87
C GLN A 171 -5.57 15.96 -17.24
N GLN A 172 -5.29 14.69 -17.49
CA GLN A 172 -6.32 13.70 -17.77
C GLN A 172 -7.19 13.44 -16.53
N GLN A 173 -6.60 13.38 -15.34
CA GLN A 173 -7.33 13.22 -14.08
C GLN A 173 -8.28 14.39 -13.80
N LEU A 174 -7.89 15.63 -14.11
CA LEU A 174 -8.75 16.81 -13.96
C LEU A 174 -9.94 16.82 -14.95
N LYS A 175 -9.79 16.17 -16.11
CA LYS A 175 -10.83 16.10 -17.14
C LYS A 175 -11.84 14.99 -16.92
N ARG A 176 -11.53 13.98 -16.09
CA ARG A 176 -12.47 12.92 -15.74
C ARG A 176 -13.45 13.44 -14.69
N PRO A 177 -14.76 13.55 -15.00
CA PRO A 177 -15.74 13.82 -13.96
C PRO A 177 -15.70 12.67 -12.94
N ALA A 178 -15.91 13.01 -11.66
CA ALA A 178 -16.12 12.00 -10.63
C ALA A 178 -17.39 11.21 -10.98
N GLU A 179 -17.22 9.98 -11.48
CA GLU A 179 -18.30 9.01 -11.70
C GLU A 179 -18.73 8.34 -10.39
#